data_AF-A0A1G2CKD5-F1
#
_entry.id   AF-A0A1G2CKD5-F1
#
_cell.length_a   1.000
_cell.length_b   1.000
_cell.length_c   1.000
_cell.angle_alpha   90.00
_cell.angle_beta   90.00
_cell.angle_gamma   90.00
#
_symmetry.space_group_name_H-M   'P 1'
#
loop_
_entity.id
_entity.type
_entity.pdbx_description
1 polymer ?
#
loop_
_entity_poly.entity_id
_entity_poly.type
_entity_poly.pdbx_seq_one_letter_code
_entity_poly.pdbx_strand_id
1 'polypeptide(L)'
;PAQDEFMDSRGIGFVAIETRFGLRSVVKLMQVTCHGELLAGDSVDIATFAKAGTTSITYVQIAMKSDAVAAEMKLVVVLVDKDGKPTPVPDEIREKIR
;
A
#
# COMPACT_ATOMS: atom_id res chain seq x y z
N PRO A 1 3.26 4.45 -9.61
CA PRO A 1 2.74 5.44 -8.64
C PRO A 1 3.05 5.01 -7.20
N ALA A 2 3.12 5.97 -6.28
CA ALA A 2 3.24 5.68 -4.84
C ALA A 2 1.97 5.02 -4.30
N GLN A 3 2.00 4.45 -3.09
CA GLN A 3 0.90 3.66 -2.54
C GLN A 3 -0.41 4.43 -2.46
N ASP A 4 -0.37 5.67 -1.96
CA ASP A 4 -1.58 6.49 -1.76
C ASP A 4 -2.24 6.79 -3.10
N GLU A 5 -1.44 7.24 -4.08
CA GLU A 5 -1.88 7.48 -5.45
C GLU A 5 -2.40 6.20 -6.13
N PHE A 6 -1.75 5.05 -5.89
CA PHE A 6 -2.20 3.75 -6.40
C PHE A 6 -3.62 3.42 -5.91
N MET A 7 -3.92 3.67 -4.62
CA MET A 7 -5.24 3.41 -4.03
C MET A 7 -6.28 4.45 -4.43
N ASP A 8 -5.90 5.73 -4.43
CA ASP A 8 -6.78 6.85 -4.77
C ASP A 8 -7.24 6.78 -6.23
N SER A 9 -6.35 6.46 -7.17
CA SER A 9 -6.69 6.27 -8.59
C SER A 9 -7.71 5.14 -8.83
N ARG A 10 -7.94 4.27 -7.84
CA ARG A 10 -8.92 3.18 -7.86
C ARG A 10 -10.18 3.48 -7.04
N GLY A 11 -10.26 4.66 -6.41
CA GLY A 11 -11.38 5.05 -5.54
C GLY A 11 -11.47 4.23 -4.25
N ILE A 12 -10.33 3.70 -3.79
CA ILE A 12 -10.18 2.91 -2.56
C ILE A 12 -9.08 3.46 -1.65
N GLY A 13 -8.78 4.76 -1.78
CA GLY A 13 -7.93 5.49 -0.84
C GLY A 13 -8.39 5.38 0.60
N PHE A 14 -7.52 5.71 1.57
CA PHE A 14 -7.82 5.56 2.98
C PHE A 14 -9.09 6.31 3.43
N VAL A 15 -9.30 7.52 2.92
CA VAL A 15 -10.52 8.30 3.18
C VAL A 15 -11.75 7.60 2.62
N ALA A 16 -11.65 7.03 1.42
CA ALA A 16 -12.75 6.26 0.82
C ALA A 16 -13.03 4.98 1.62
N ILE A 17 -11.99 4.33 2.15
CA ILE A 17 -12.15 3.14 3.01
C ILE A 17 -12.93 3.50 4.29
N GLU A 18 -12.54 4.58 4.95
CA GLU A 18 -13.17 5.03 6.19
C GLU A 18 -14.61 5.49 5.97
N THR A 19 -14.85 6.35 4.96
CA THR A 19 -16.17 6.93 4.71
C THR A 19 -17.17 5.93 4.15
N ARG A 20 -16.74 4.99 3.30
CA ARG A 20 -17.64 4.06 2.59
C ARG A 20 -17.89 2.75 3.34
N PHE A 21 -16.89 2.26 4.06
CA PHE A 21 -16.98 0.96 4.75
C PHE A 21 -16.94 1.09 6.28
N GLY A 22 -16.69 2.29 6.83
CA GLY A 22 -16.54 2.48 8.27
C GLY A 22 -15.30 1.79 8.84
N LEU A 23 -14.28 1.56 8.01
CA LEU A 23 -13.06 0.83 8.39
C LEU A 23 -11.87 1.78 8.50
N ARG A 24 -11.00 1.53 9.47
CA ARG A 24 -9.71 2.21 9.60
C ARG A 24 -8.58 1.34 9.11
N SER A 25 -7.55 1.99 8.57
CA SER A 25 -6.34 1.34 8.06
C SER A 25 -5.21 1.47 9.07
N VAL A 26 -4.76 0.36 9.66
CA VAL A 26 -3.69 0.35 10.66
C VAL A 26 -2.45 -0.34 10.09
N VAL A 27 -1.32 0.37 10.07
CA VAL A 27 -0.04 -0.20 9.65
C VAL A 27 0.43 -1.21 10.71
N LYS A 28 0.51 -2.48 10.31
CA LYS A 28 0.96 -3.58 11.17
C LYS A 28 2.44 -3.89 10.98
N LEU A 29 2.96 -3.69 9.78
CA LEU A 29 4.34 -3.94 9.42
C LEU A 29 4.76 -2.95 8.35
N MET A 30 5.94 -2.37 8.51
CA MET A 30 6.65 -1.64 7.46
C MET A 30 8.10 -2.13 7.48
N GLN A 31 8.57 -2.64 6.34
CA GLN A 31 9.95 -3.08 6.16
C GLN A 31 10.48 -2.39 4.91
N VAL A 32 11.64 -1.74 5.05
CA VAL A 32 12.35 -1.11 3.93
C VAL A 32 13.71 -1.78 3.82
N THR A 33 14.05 -2.22 2.62
CA THR A 33 15.37 -2.76 2.27
C THR A 33 16.01 -1.81 1.29
N CYS A 34 17.18 -1.30 1.63
CA CYS A 34 17.95 -0.40 0.77
C CYS A 34 19.06 -1.19 0.10
N HIS A 35 19.15 -1.07 -1.23
CA HIS A 35 20.16 -1.74 -2.06
C HIS A 35 21.18 -0.75 -2.62
N GLY A 36 20.82 0.54 -2.69
CA GLY A 36 21.70 1.61 -3.14
C GLY A 36 21.24 2.97 -2.63
N GLU A 37 22.04 4.00 -2.91
CA GLU A 37 21.74 5.38 -2.53
C GLU A 37 20.90 6.08 -3.61
N LEU A 38 19.91 6.85 -3.14
CA LEU A 38 19.17 7.82 -3.94
C LEU A 38 19.60 9.22 -3.49
N LEU A 39 19.95 10.06 -4.46
CA LEU A 39 20.46 11.41 -4.27
C LEU A 39 19.46 12.43 -4.82
N ALA A 40 19.57 13.66 -4.34
CA ALA A 40 18.77 14.76 -4.86
C ALA A 40 19.01 14.94 -6.38
N GLY A 41 17.92 15.01 -7.15
CA GLY A 41 17.97 15.11 -8.61
C GLY A 41 17.94 13.77 -9.34
N ASP A 42 18.01 12.64 -8.64
CA ASP A 42 17.79 11.34 -9.28
C ASP A 42 16.36 11.21 -9.80
N SER A 43 16.23 10.63 -10.99
CA SER A 43 14.94 10.15 -11.51
C SER A 43 14.70 8.74 -10.97
N VAL A 44 13.54 8.54 -10.34
CA VAL A 44 13.19 7.29 -9.67
C VAL A 44 11.82 6.83 -10.15
N ASP A 45 11.76 5.61 -10.67
CA ASP A 45 10.51 4.97 -11.02
C ASP A 45 9.99 4.14 -9.85
N ILE A 46 8.71 4.29 -9.53
CA ILE A 46 8.05 3.55 -8.44
C ILE A 46 7.00 2.60 -9.00
N ALA A 47 7.27 1.31 -8.86
CA ALA A 47 6.30 0.24 -9.07
C ALA A 47 5.63 -0.13 -7.75
N THR A 48 4.30 -0.20 -7.73
CA THR A 48 3.53 -0.62 -6.56
C THR A 48 2.71 -1.85 -6.91
N PHE A 49 2.83 -2.89 -6.10
CA PHE A 49 2.04 -4.11 -6.14
C PHE A 49 1.25 -4.21 -4.85
N ALA A 50 0.02 -4.69 -4.92
CA ALA A 50 -0.80 -4.87 -3.74
C ALA A 50 -1.56 -6.18 -3.79
N LYS A 51 -1.78 -6.78 -2.62
CA LYS A 51 -2.49 -8.04 -2.46
C LYS A 51 -3.36 -8.00 -1.23
N ALA A 52 -4.66 -8.26 -1.39
CA ALA A 52 -5.59 -8.42 -0.29
C ALA A 52 -5.49 -9.83 0.32
N GLY A 53 -5.25 -9.91 1.62
CA GLY A 53 -5.46 -11.09 2.47
C GLY A 53 -6.87 -11.12 3.06
N THR A 54 -7.09 -11.82 4.17
CA THR A 54 -8.43 -11.87 4.81
C THR A 54 -8.79 -10.52 5.40
N THR A 55 -7.99 -9.99 6.33
CA THR A 55 -8.24 -8.73 7.05
C THR A 55 -7.18 -7.66 6.78
N SER A 56 -6.26 -7.93 5.85
CA SER A 56 -5.12 -7.06 5.57
C SER A 56 -4.88 -6.88 4.08
N ILE A 57 -4.17 -5.81 3.74
CA ILE A 57 -3.65 -5.53 2.41
C ILE A 57 -2.13 -5.42 2.54
N THR A 58 -1.41 -6.20 1.74
CA THR A 58 0.05 -6.13 1.65
C THR A 58 0.42 -5.33 0.41
N TYR A 59 1.23 -4.29 0.59
CA TYR A 59 1.82 -3.50 -0.47
C TYR A 59 3.30 -3.84 -0.59
N VAL A 60 3.78 -3.94 -1.82
CA VAL A 60 5.19 -3.99 -2.16
C VAL A 60 5.47 -2.82 -3.09
N GLN A 61 6.39 -1.94 -2.70
CA GLN A 61 6.85 -0.86 -3.55
C GLN A 61 8.32 -1.07 -3.90
N ILE A 62 8.66 -0.88 -5.17
CA ILE A 62 10.03 -1.00 -5.67
C ILE A 62 10.40 0.36 -6.26
N ALA A 63 11.46 0.96 -5.75
CA ALA A 63 12.08 2.16 -6.26
C ALA A 63 13.26 1.78 -7.16
N MET A 64 13.20 2.17 -8.43
CA MET A 64 14.22 1.88 -9.44
C MET A 64 14.92 3.17 -9.88
N LYS A 65 16.25 3.11 -9.99
CA LYS A 65 17.10 4.18 -10.55
C LYS A 65 17.94 3.57 -11.67
N SER A 66 17.79 4.08 -12.89
CA SER A 66 18.54 3.59 -14.06
C SER A 66 18.48 2.06 -14.21
N ASP A 67 17.27 1.49 -14.14
CA ASP A 67 16.98 0.04 -14.21
C ASP A 67 17.56 -0.82 -13.08
N ALA A 68 18.13 -0.22 -12.03
CA ALA A 68 18.57 -0.93 -10.83
C ALA A 68 17.62 -0.67 -9.65
N VAL A 69 17.35 -1.71 -8.86
CA VAL A 69 16.58 -1.58 -7.61
C VAL A 69 17.41 -0.80 -6.60
N ALA A 70 16.92 0.36 -6.18
CA ALA A 70 17.54 1.18 -5.15
C ALA A 70 16.97 0.88 -3.76
N ALA A 71 15.66 0.65 -3.69
CA ALA A 71 14.97 0.28 -2.45
C ALA A 71 13.71 -0.53 -2.70
N GLU A 72 13.38 -1.39 -1.74
CA GLU A 72 12.13 -2.14 -1.69
C GLU A 72 11.42 -1.85 -0.36
N MET A 73 10.11 -1.63 -0.41
CA MET A 73 9.27 -1.50 0.77
C MET A 73 8.19 -2.57 0.76
N LYS A 74 8.02 -3.24 1.90
CA LYS A 74 6.86 -4.08 2.20
C LYS A 74 6.05 -3.43 3.31
N LEU A 75 4.79 -3.11 3.04
CA LEU A 75 3.84 -2.58 4.01
C LEU A 75 2.67 -3.55 4.18
N VAL A 76 2.29 -3.86 5.42
CA VAL A 76 1.07 -4.62 5.72
C VAL A 76 0.13 -3.73 6.50
N VAL A 77 -1.03 -3.48 5.93
CA VAL A 77 -2.11 -2.69 6.52
C VAL A 77 -3.24 -3.62 6.92
N VAL A 78 -3.68 -3.56 8.17
CA VAL A 78 -4.85 -4.30 8.67
C VAL A 78 -6.05 -3.36 8.67
N LEU A 79 -7.18 -3.83 8.15
CA LEU A 79 -8.44 -3.11 8.25
C LEU A 79 -9.13 -3.46 9.56
N VAL A 80 -9.55 -2.44 10.31
CA VAL A 80 -10.24 -2.59 11.59
C VAL A 80 -11.55 -1.82 11.60
N ASP A 81 -12.54 -2.30 12.34
CA ASP A 81 -13.77 -1.55 12.61
C ASP A 81 -13.55 -0.42 13.63
N LYS A 82 -14.63 0.29 13.98
CA LYS A 82 -14.62 1.37 14.97
C LYS A 82 -14.15 0.95 16.37
N ASP A 83 -14.27 -0.33 16.70
CA ASP A 83 -13.89 -0.91 17.98
C ASP A 83 -12.45 -1.47 17.94
N GLY A 84 -11.75 -1.30 16.81
CA GLY A 84 -10.38 -1.75 16.60
C GLY A 84 -10.25 -3.24 16.25
N LYS A 85 -11.36 -3.92 15.94
CA LYS A 85 -11.34 -5.35 15.63
C LYS A 85 -10.98 -5.58 14.15
N PRO A 86 -10.03 -6.49 13.84
CA PRO A 86 -9.71 -6.85 12.47
C PRO A 86 -10.95 -7.30 11.70
N THR A 87 -11.19 -6.68 10.55
CA THR A 87 -12.39 -6.89 9.73
C THR A 87 -11.99 -7.36 8.33
N PRO A 88 -12.74 -8.28 7.70
CA PRO A 88 -12.41 -8.74 6.35
C PRO A 88 -12.31 -7.58 5.36
N VAL A 89 -11.33 -7.68 4.44
CA VAL A 89 -11.21 -6.73 3.33
C VAL A 89 -12.46 -6.85 2.45
N PRO A 90 -13.23 -5.77 2.24
CA PRO A 90 -14.40 -5.74 1.37
C PRO A 90 -14.09 -6.25 -0.05
N ASP A 91 -15.04 -6.97 -0.66
CA ASP A 91 -14.86 -7.54 -1.99
C ASP A 91 -14.58 -6.48 -3.06
N GLU A 92 -15.24 -5.32 -2.97
CA GLU A 92 -14.97 -4.19 -3.87
C GLU A 92 -13.50 -3.75 -3.84
N ILE A 93 -12.90 -3.73 -2.65
CA ILE A 93 -11.48 -3.40 -2.49
C ILE A 93 -10.62 -4.52 -3.10
N ARG A 94 -10.98 -5.79 -2.89
CA ARG A 94 -10.26 -6.93 -3.47
C ARG A 94 -10.25 -6.88 -5.00
N GLU A 95 -11.38 -6.53 -5.62
CA GLU A 95 -11.52 -6.44 -7.07
C GLU A 95 -10.68 -5.33 -7.66
N LYS A 96 -10.61 -4.19 -6.99
CA LYS A 96 -9.88 -3.01 -7.47
C LYS A 96 -8.37 -3.08 -7.30
N ILE A 97 -7.89 -3.91 -6.37
CA ILE A 97 -6.44 -4.10 -6.12
C ILE A 97 -5.81 -5.11 -7.11
N ARG A 98 -6.62 -5.94 -7.78
CA ARG A 98 -6.15 -6.94 -8.76
C ARG A 98 -5.51 -6.33 -10.00
#